data_AF-A0A517PVL0-F1
#
_entry.id   AF-A0A517PVL0-F1
#
_cell.length_a   1.000
_cell.length_b   1.000
_cell.length_c   1.000
_cell.angle_alpha   90.00
_cell.angle_beta   90.00
_cell.angle_gamma   90.00
#
_symmetry.space_group_name_H-M   'P 1'
#
loop_
_entity.id
_entity.type
_entity.pdbx_description
1 polymer ?
#
loop_
_entity_poly.entity_id
_entity_poly.type
_entity_poly.pdbx_seq_one_letter_code
_entity_poly.pdbx_strand_id
1 'polypeptide(L)'
;MSFIGPVDIERLQVRIAALIDYIEFKTQWRQDTLRDLLRVGEMKVCMEFISSRIADENIDIDLDHQQEFVDLCQKLSLDESYYL
;
A
#
# COMPACT_ATOMS: atom_id res chain seq x y z
N MET A 1 11.38 2.40 -20.82
CA MET A 1 11.82 2.04 -19.44
C MET A 1 11.68 3.30 -18.61
N SER A 2 10.68 3.39 -17.73
CA SER A 2 10.49 4.56 -16.88
C SER A 2 11.38 4.42 -15.64
N PHE A 3 12.34 5.31 -15.51
CA PHE A 3 13.19 5.47 -14.32
C PHE A 3 12.34 6.17 -13.25
N ILE A 4 12.10 5.52 -12.12
CA ILE A 4 11.51 6.16 -10.94
C ILE A 4 12.65 6.94 -10.28
N GLY A 5 12.55 8.27 -10.26
CA GLY A 5 13.55 9.12 -9.61
C GLY A 5 13.49 9.00 -8.09
N PRO A 6 14.54 9.39 -7.34
CA PRO A 6 14.53 9.37 -5.87
C PRO A 6 13.37 10.19 -5.27
N VAL A 7 12.94 11.26 -5.94
CA VAL A 7 11.78 12.08 -5.54
C VAL A 7 10.45 11.32 -5.67
N ASP A 8 10.35 10.40 -6.63
CA ASP A 8 9.15 9.60 -6.83
C ASP A 8 9.06 8.48 -5.78
N ILE A 9 10.20 7.94 -5.34
CA ILE A 9 10.26 6.92 -4.27
C ILE A 9 9.73 7.51 -2.94
N GLU A 10 10.21 8.68 -2.54
CA GLU A 10 9.76 9.32 -1.29
C GLU A 10 8.25 9.64 -1.35
N ARG A 11 7.76 10.10 -2.49
CA ARG A 11 6.31 10.35 -2.69
C ARG A 11 5.49 9.08 -2.59
N LEU A 12 5.94 7.99 -3.20
CA LEU A 12 5.28 6.69 -3.10
C LEU A 12 5.27 6.18 -1.65
N GLN A 13 6.39 6.28 -0.95
CA GLN A 13 6.45 5.89 0.47
C GLN A 13 5.47 6.66 1.33
N VAL A 14 5.35 7.99 1.16
CA VAL A 14 4.39 8.81 1.92
C VAL A 14 2.95 8.38 1.66
N ARG A 15 2.61 8.08 0.39
CA ARG A 15 1.28 7.62 0.01
C ARG A 15 0.94 6.25 0.59
N ILE A 16 1.89 5.31 0.53
CA ILE A 16 1.74 3.98 1.15
C ILE A 16 1.62 4.12 2.68
N ALA A 17 2.40 5.00 3.32
CA ALA A 17 2.28 5.27 4.75
C ALA A 17 0.87 5.76 5.12
N ALA A 18 0.28 6.64 4.31
CA ALA A 18 -1.09 7.12 4.54
C ALA A 18 -2.13 5.99 4.44
N LEU A 19 -1.98 5.06 3.50
CA LEU A 19 -2.82 3.86 3.43
C LEU A 19 -2.64 2.95 4.65
N ILE A 20 -1.40 2.75 5.12
CA ILE A 20 -1.14 1.99 6.34
C ILE A 20 -1.84 2.66 7.52
N ASP A 21 -1.70 3.97 7.69
CA ASP A 21 -2.34 4.73 8.76
C ASP A 21 -3.87 4.56 8.74
N TYR A 22 -4.48 4.59 7.55
CA TYR A 22 -5.91 4.38 7.36
C TYR A 22 -6.35 2.95 7.76
N ILE A 23 -5.61 1.93 7.32
CA ILE A 23 -5.91 0.53 7.66
C ILE A 23 -5.71 0.28 9.16
N GLU A 24 -4.64 0.80 9.77
CA GLU A 24 -4.42 0.72 11.22
C GLU A 24 -5.57 1.38 11.99
N PHE A 25 -6.05 2.53 11.52
CA PHE A 25 -7.20 3.22 12.11
C PHE A 25 -8.49 2.39 12.01
N LYS A 26 -8.74 1.77 10.85
CA LYS A 26 -9.94 0.94 10.62
C LYS A 26 -9.93 -0.37 11.41
N THR A 27 -8.78 -1.02 11.50
CA THR A 27 -8.61 -2.34 12.12
C THR A 27 -8.28 -2.28 13.61
N GLN A 28 -7.91 -1.10 14.13
CA GLN A 28 -7.34 -0.90 15.47
C GLN A 28 -6.08 -1.73 15.76
N TRP A 29 -5.42 -2.23 14.71
CA TRP A 29 -4.20 -3.01 14.82
C TRP A 29 -3.01 -2.17 14.36
N ARG A 30 -1.95 -2.15 15.18
CA ARG A 30 -0.67 -1.57 14.76
C ARG A 30 0.07 -2.53 13.84
N GLN A 31 0.53 -2.01 12.72
CA GLN A 31 1.21 -2.76 11.67
C GLN A 31 2.71 -2.43 11.71
N ASP A 32 3.34 -2.62 12.86
CA ASP A 32 4.75 -2.21 13.10
C ASP A 32 5.71 -2.84 12.08
N THR A 33 5.49 -4.12 11.72
CA THR A 33 6.26 -4.82 10.67
C THR A 33 6.15 -4.16 9.29
N LEU A 34 4.95 -3.70 8.93
CA LEU A 34 4.67 -3.01 7.67
C LEU A 34 5.39 -1.66 7.60
N ARG A 35 5.47 -0.95 8.73
CA ARG A 35 6.20 0.32 8.83
C ARG A 35 7.71 0.12 8.71
N ASP A 36 8.23 -0.96 9.30
CA ASP A 36 9.66 -1.29 9.16
C ASP A 36 10.01 -1.70 7.73
N LEU A 37 9.15 -2.49 7.06
CA LEU A 37 9.28 -2.81 5.64
C LEU A 37 9.27 -1.56 4.76
N LEU A 38 8.37 -0.61 5.05
CA LEU A 38 8.29 0.63 4.29
C LEU A 38 9.58 1.46 4.43
N ARG A 39 10.16 1.52 5.63
CA ARG A 39 11.41 2.25 5.91
C ARG A 39 12.61 1.70 5.14
N VAL A 40 12.68 0.39 4.95
CA VAL A 40 13.77 -0.25 4.18
C VAL A 40 13.52 -0.26 2.67
N GLY A 41 12.37 0.28 2.22
CA GLY A 41 12.06 0.45 0.79
C GLY A 41 11.24 -0.69 0.18
N GLU A 42 10.74 -1.64 0.97
CA GLU A 42 9.96 -2.80 0.51
C GLU A 42 8.50 -2.45 0.20
N MET A 43 8.28 -1.41 -0.60
CA MET A 43 6.97 -0.84 -0.93
C MET A 43 6.00 -1.86 -1.55
N LYS A 44 6.52 -2.77 -2.38
CA LYS A 44 5.73 -3.85 -3.00
C LYS A 44 5.15 -4.79 -1.94
N VAL A 45 6.01 -5.27 -1.05
CA VAL A 45 5.63 -6.16 0.05
C VAL A 45 4.62 -5.47 0.96
N CYS A 46 4.78 -4.16 1.21
CA CYS A 46 3.80 -3.39 1.98
C CYS A 46 2.41 -3.43 1.33
N MET A 47 2.33 -3.18 0.03
CA MET A 47 1.06 -3.16 -0.70
C MET A 47 0.42 -4.54 -0.83
N GLU A 48 1.23 -5.59 -1.05
CA GLU A 48 0.76 -6.99 -1.04
C GLU A 48 0.15 -7.36 0.32
N PHE A 49 0.79 -6.96 1.42
CA PHE A 49 0.28 -7.21 2.76
C PHE A 49 -1.03 -6.46 3.03
N ILE A 50 -1.08 -5.18 2.65
CA ILE A 50 -2.31 -4.36 2.76
C ILE A 50 -3.44 -5.02 1.98
N SER A 51 -3.17 -5.47 0.74
CA SER A 51 -4.14 -6.16 -0.10
C SER A 51 -4.70 -7.43 0.55
N SER A 52 -3.81 -8.32 1.03
CA SER A 52 -4.22 -9.56 1.70
C SER A 52 -5.11 -9.26 2.90
N ARG A 53 -4.74 -8.27 3.71
CA ARG A 53 -5.53 -7.89 4.90
C ARG A 53 -6.91 -7.38 4.56
N ILE A 54 -7.02 -6.52 3.55
CA ILE A 54 -8.30 -5.99 3.09
C ILE A 54 -9.22 -7.15 2.68
N ALA A 55 -8.69 -8.12 1.94
CA ALA A 55 -9.43 -9.30 1.50
C ALA A 55 -9.79 -10.24 2.66
N ASP A 56 -8.83 -10.57 3.52
CA ASP A 56 -8.99 -11.53 4.62
C ASP A 56 -9.96 -11.03 5.70
N GLU A 57 -9.91 -9.74 6.02
CA GLU A 57 -10.75 -9.13 7.06
C GLU A 57 -12.00 -8.45 6.49
N ASN A 58 -12.17 -8.46 5.16
CA ASN A 58 -13.26 -7.80 4.47
C ASN A 58 -13.41 -6.32 4.90
N ILE A 59 -12.27 -5.61 4.90
CA ILE A 59 -12.20 -4.21 5.36
C ILE A 59 -12.92 -3.32 4.36
N ASP A 60 -13.89 -2.54 4.84
CA ASP A 60 -14.59 -1.55 4.02
C ASP A 60 -13.73 -0.30 3.81
N ILE A 61 -13.29 -0.13 2.56
CA ILE A 61 -12.48 1.00 2.09
C ILE A 61 -13.38 1.92 1.28
N ASP A 62 -13.33 3.21 1.61
CA ASP A 62 -13.98 4.25 0.83
C ASP A 62 -13.36 4.42 -0.56
N LEU A 63 -14.15 4.97 -1.48
CA LEU A 63 -13.81 5.08 -2.90
C LEU A 63 -12.47 5.78 -3.14
N ASP A 64 -12.18 6.82 -2.35
CA ASP A 64 -10.96 7.63 -2.49
C ASP A 64 -9.70 6.80 -2.17
N HIS A 65 -9.71 6.05 -1.06
CA HIS A 65 -8.59 5.19 -0.67
C HIS A 65 -8.49 3.93 -1.54
N GLN A 66 -9.61 3.44 -2.07
CA GLN A 66 -9.60 2.34 -3.05
C GLN A 66 -8.91 2.78 -4.35
N GLN A 67 -9.21 3.98 -4.85
CA GLN A 67 -8.58 4.51 -6.04
C GLN A 67 -7.08 4.79 -5.84
N GLU A 68 -6.72 5.31 -4.66
CA GLU A 68 -5.33 5.48 -4.24
C GLU A 68 -4.56 4.15 -4.21
N PHE A 69 -5.17 3.10 -3.67
CA PHE A 69 -4.61 1.75 -3.63
C PHE A 69 -4.34 1.20 -5.05
N VAL A 70 -5.31 1.32 -5.96
CA VAL A 70 -5.16 0.87 -7.35
C VAL A 70 -4.03 1.62 -8.07
N ASP A 71 -3.95 2.95 -7.93
CA ASP A 71 -2.87 3.75 -8.54
C ASP A 71 -1.49 3.35 -8.00
N LEU A 72 -1.37 3.06 -6.70
CA LEU A 72 -0.12 2.58 -6.10
C LEU A 72 0.26 1.18 -6.61
N CYS A 73 -0.70 0.27 -6.77
CA CYS A 73 -0.45 -1.04 -7.37
C CYS A 73 0.09 -0.93 -8.80
N GLN A 74 -0.52 -0.07 -9.62
CA GLN A 74 -0.07 0.20 -10.98
C GLN A 74 1.34 0.79 -11.02
N LYS A 75 1.63 1.80 -10.17
CA LYS A 75 2.95 2.45 -10.10
C LYS A 75 4.05 1.52 -9.62
N LEU A 76 3.72 0.56 -8.75
CA LEU A 76 4.66 -0.44 -8.29
C LEU A 76 4.77 -1.62 -9.27
N SER A 77 3.94 -1.69 -10.32
CA SER A 77 3.86 -2.87 -11.20
C SER A 77 3.59 -4.15 -10.39
N LEU A 78 2.64 -4.06 -9.47
CA LEU A 78 2.04 -5.23 -8.83
C LEU A 78 1.08 -5.85 -9.85
N ASP A 79 1.08 -7.17 -9.95
CA ASP A 79 0.29 -7.89 -10.95
C ASP A 79 -1.20 -7.80 -10.59
N GLU A 80 -1.93 -6.92 -11.29
CA GLU A 80 -3.35 -6.63 -11.06
C GLU A 80 -4.22 -7.91 -11.12
N SER A 81 -3.73 -8.94 -11.81
CA SER A 81 -4.34 -10.26 -11.98
C SER A 81 -4.46 -11.08 -10.69
N TYR A 82 -3.67 -10.76 -9.67
CA TYR A 82 -3.70 -11.50 -8.41
C TYR A 82 -4.87 -11.08 -7.50
N TYR A 83 -5.58 -10.01 -7.89
CA TYR A 83 -6.44 -9.22 -7.00
C TYR A 83 -7.85 -8.95 -7.55
N LEU A 84 -8.20 -9.52 -8.72
CA LEU A 84 -9.52 -9.50 -9.36
C LEU A 84 -9.98 -10.93 -9.66
#